data_AF-X6G0Z6-F1
#
_entry.id   AF-X6G0Z6-F1
#
_cell.length_a   1.000
_cell.length_b   1.000
_cell.length_c   1.000
_cell.angle_alpha   90.00
_cell.angle_beta   90.00
_cell.angle_gamma   90.00
#
_symmetry.space_group_name_H-M   'P 1'
#
loop_
_entity.id
_entity.type
_entity.pdbx_description
1 polymer ?
#
loop_
_entity_poly.entity_id
_entity_poly.type
_entity_poly.pdbx_seq_one_letter_code
_entity_poly.pdbx_strand_id
1 'polypeptide(L)' 'MVERVNPDKAAANAGLQPGDVIVAVDRSPVRDARQANQAIAKAGRSGRKSVLLLVDRGDAQIFVAVPFAAG' A
#
# COMPACT_ATOMS: atom_id res chain seq x y z
N MET A 1 -7.28 -12.21 10.21
CA MET A 1 -7.89 -10.88 10.41
C MET A 1 -7.40 -10.02 9.27
N VAL A 2 -8.26 -9.72 8.30
CA VAL A 2 -7.92 -8.94 7.10
C VAL A 2 -8.17 -7.48 7.45
N GLU A 3 -7.11 -6.69 7.64
CA GLU A 3 -7.27 -5.29 8.02
C GLU A 3 -7.72 -4.46 6.81
N ARG A 4 -8.89 -3.82 6.94
CA ARG A 4 -9.41 -2.85 5.98
C ARG A 4 -8.49 -1.63 6.01
N VAL A 5 -7.88 -1.33 4.86
CA VAL A 5 -7.01 -0.17 4.68
C VAL A 5 -7.79 1.11 5.00
N ASN A 6 -7.29 1.91 5.95
CA ASN A 6 -7.89 3.19 6.32
C ASN A 6 -7.66 4.20 5.17
N PRO A 7 -8.73 4.72 4.53
CA PRO A 7 -8.64 5.50 3.30
C PRO A 7 -8.39 6.98 3.62
N ASP A 8 -7.25 7.32 4.18
CA ASP A 8 -6.85 8.73 4.25
C ASP A 8 -6.39 9.17 2.86
N LYS A 9 -7.38 9.52 2.00
CA LYS A 9 -7.40 10.20 0.68
C LYS A 9 -6.38 9.80 -0.42
N ALA A 10 -5.18 9.39 -0.09
CA ALA A 10 -4.10 9.04 -1.03
C ALA A 10 -4.26 7.62 -1.59
N ALA A 11 -4.60 6.66 -0.72
CA ALA A 11 -4.75 5.25 -1.09
C ALA A 11 -5.93 5.00 -2.05
N ALA A 12 -7.07 5.64 -1.79
CA ALA A 12 -8.27 5.50 -2.62
C ALA A 12 -8.08 6.12 -4.03
N ASN A 13 -7.35 7.22 -4.14
CA ASN A 13 -7.05 7.86 -5.43
C ASN A 13 -5.98 7.11 -6.25
N ALA A 14 -5.29 6.13 -5.65
CA ALA A 14 -4.23 5.37 -6.30
C ALA A 14 -4.72 4.13 -7.06
N GLY A 15 -6.02 3.85 -7.08
CA GLY A 15 -6.58 2.66 -7.75
C GLY A 15 -6.64 1.41 -6.87
N LEU A 16 -6.45 1.56 -5.54
CA LEU A 16 -6.76 0.51 -4.58
C LEU A 16 -8.27 0.30 -4.49
N GLN A 17 -8.68 -0.96 -4.53
CA GLN A 17 -10.08 -1.37 -4.45
C GLN A 17 -10.38 -1.98 -3.08
N PRO A 18 -11.61 -1.80 -2.55
CA PRO A 18 -12.06 -2.56 -1.41
C PRO A 18 -11.92 -4.06 -1.68
N GLY A 19 -11.18 -4.76 -0.82
CA GLY A 19 -10.87 -6.19 -0.99
C GLY A 19 -9.42 -6.47 -1.40
N ASP A 20 -8.67 -5.46 -1.84
CA ASP A 20 -7.24 -5.61 -2.11
C ASP A 20 -6.46 -5.95 -0.82
N VAL A 21 -5.65 -7.01 -0.89
CA VAL A 21 -4.77 -7.43 0.21
C VAL A 21 -3.34 -7.04 -0.12
N ILE A 22 -2.73 -6.18 0.70
CA ILE A 22 -1.33 -5.79 0.50
C ILE A 22 -0.42 -6.96 0.90
N VAL A 23 0.37 -7.45 -0.05
CA VAL A 23 1.34 -8.55 0.15
C VAL A 23 2.79 -8.09 0.08
N ALA A 24 3.06 -6.93 -0.52
CA ALA A 24 4.38 -6.31 -0.48
C ALA A 24 4.33 -4.77 -0.59
N VAL A 25 5.37 -4.12 -0.07
CA VAL A 25 5.60 -2.66 -0.13
C VAL A 25 7.02 -2.42 -0.62
N ASP A 26 7.20 -1.67 -1.71
CA ASP A 26 8.51 -1.39 -2.34
C ASP A 26 9.37 -2.66 -2.53
N ARG A 27 8.75 -3.72 -3.07
CA ARG A 27 9.35 -5.06 -3.28
C ARG A 27 9.75 -5.80 -2.00
N SER A 28 9.38 -5.28 -0.82
CA SER A 28 9.56 -5.96 0.45
C SER A 28 8.27 -6.69 0.84
N PRO A 29 8.28 -8.02 0.99
CA PRO A 29 7.10 -8.77 1.42
C PRO A 29 6.63 -8.32 2.79
N VAL A 30 5.31 -8.20 2.97
CA VAL A 30 4.70 -7.89 4.26
C VAL A 30 3.73 -8.99 4.63
N ARG A 31 3.71 -9.36 5.92
CA ARG A 31 2.87 -10.46 6.42
C ARG A 31 1.64 -9.99 7.16
N ASP A 32 1.63 -8.73 7.58
CA ASP A 32 0.55 -8.11 8.29
C ASP A 32 0.48 -6.62 7.97
N ALA A 33 -0.64 -6.02 8.33
CA ALA A 33 -0.89 -4.60 8.09
C ALA A 33 0.01 -3.68 8.92
N ARG A 34 0.54 -4.13 10.06
CA ARG A 34 1.52 -3.37 10.84
C ARG A 34 2.83 -3.23 10.08
N GLN A 35 3.34 -4.30 9.48
CA GLN A 35 4.52 -4.29 8.61
C GLN A 35 4.28 -3.44 7.36
N ALA A 36 3.09 -3.54 6.75
CA ALA A 36 2.72 -2.69 5.62
C ALA A 36 2.78 -1.20 6.01
N ASN A 37 2.14 -0.81 7.11
CA ASN A 37 2.15 0.57 7.60
C ASN A 37 3.56 1.07 7.93
N GLN A 38 4.39 0.25 8.56
CA GLN A 38 5.79 0.60 8.85
C GLN A 38 6.61 0.80 7.57
N ALA A 39 6.45 -0.08 6.59
CA ALA A 39 7.14 0.02 5.30
C ALA A 39 6.71 1.27 4.52
N ILE A 40 5.41 1.55 4.48
CA ILE A 40 4.85 2.77 3.87
C ILE A 40 5.39 4.02 4.57
N ALA A 41 5.36 4.06 5.90
CA ALA A 41 5.89 5.19 6.67
C ALA A 41 7.40 5.41 6.44
N LYS A 42 8.18 4.32 6.35
CA LYS A 42 9.61 4.38 6.02
C LYS A 42 9.85 4.91 4.62
N ALA A 43 9.06 4.48 3.63
CA ALA A 43 9.15 4.97 2.26
C ALA A 43 8.79 6.46 2.16
N GLY A 44 7.77 6.93 2.90
CA GLY A 44 7.41 8.35 2.95
C GLY A 44 8.50 9.24 3.55
N ARG A 45 9.17 8.77 4.61
CA ARG A 45 10.33 9.46 5.22
C ARG A 45 11.55 9.53 4.32
N SER A 46 11.62 8.69 3.29
CA SER A 46 12.75 8.66 2.34
C SER A 46 12.67 9.76 1.27
N GLY A 47 11.71 10.69 1.38
CA GLY A 47 11.52 11.78 0.42
C GLY A 47 10.92 11.33 -0.92
N ARG A 48 10.43 10.08 -0.99
CA ARG A 48 9.76 9.55 -2.19
C ARG A 48 8.38 10.20 -2.32
N LYS A 49 7.96 10.44 -3.57
CA LYS A 49 6.63 10.99 -3.89
C LYS A 49 5.55 9.90 -3.97
N SER A 50 5.95 8.64 -4.07
CA SER A 50 5.07 7.48 -4.13
C SER A 50 5.74 6.24 -3.55
N VAL A 51 4.90 5.25 -3.23
CA VAL A 51 5.29 3.90 -2.82
C VAL A 51 4.63 2.88 -3.74
N LEU A 52 5.35 1.82 -4.08
CA LEU A 52 4.80 0.74 -4.88
C LEU A 52 4.22 -0.34 -3.95
N LEU A 53 2.93 -0.62 -4.07
CA LEU A 53 2.28 -1.69 -3.34
C LEU A 53 2.05 -2.87 -4.28
N LEU A 54 2.35 -4.08 -3.83
CA LEU A 54 1.83 -5.28 -4.46
C LEU A 54 0.58 -5.68 -3.71
N VAL A 55 -0.54 -5.70 -4.42
CA VAL A 55 -1.83 -6.14 -3.89
C VAL A 55 -2.25 -7.43 -4.54
N ASP A 56 -2.86 -8.29 -3.74
CA ASP A 56 -3.58 -9.47 -4.18
C ASP A 56 -5.07 -9.11 -4.30
N ARG A 57 -5.58 -9.18 -5.54
CA ARG A 57 -6.99 -8.95 -5.88
C ARG A 57 -7.70 -10.27 -6.19
N GLY A 58 -7.39 -11.32 -5.43
CA GLY A 58 -8.02 -12.63 -5.54
C GLY A 58 -7.52 -13.44 -6.73
N ASP A 59 -7.75 -12.94 -7.94
CA ASP A 59 -7.41 -13.65 -9.18
C ASP A 59 -6.01 -13.30 -9.70
N ALA A 60 -5.45 -12.17 -9.24
CA ALA A 60 -4.15 -11.68 -9.68
C ALA A 60 -3.46 -10.80 -8.64
N GLN A 61 -2.13 -10.80 -8.68
CA GLN A 61 -1.32 -9.84 -7.96
C GLN A 61 -0.94 -8.66 -8.88
N ILE A 62 -1.27 -7.45 -8.44
CA ILE A 62 -1.12 -6.23 -9.23
C ILE A 62 -0.25 -5.24 -8.47
N PHE A 63 0.66 -4.58 -9.18
CA PHE A 63 1.42 -3.46 -8.62
C PHE A 63 0.62 -2.16 -8.74
N VAL A 64 0.39 -1.50 -7.61
CA VAL A 64 -0.33 -0.24 -7.51
C VAL A 64 0.62 0.82 -6.95
N ALA A 65 0.86 1.88 -7.72
CA ALA A 65 1.68 3.00 -7.26
C ALA A 65 0.81 3.98 -6.49
N VAL A 66 1.06 4.09 -5.18
CA VAL A 66 0.33 4.99 -4.29
C VAL A 66 1.15 6.24 -4.06
N PRO A 67 0.73 7.43 -4.53
CA PRO A 67 1.40 8.67 -4.18
C PRO A 67 1.27 8.91 -2.67
N PHE A 68 2.35 9.34 -2.03
CA PHE A 68 2.24 9.98 -0.73
C PHE A 68 1.52 11.29 -1.00
N ALA A 69 0.32 11.49 -0.43
CA ALA A 69 -0.39 12.75 -0.59
C ALA A 69 0.59 13.88 -0.25
N ALA A 70 0.83 14.75 -1.23
CA ALA A 70 1.55 15.98 -0.97
C ALA A 70 0.75 16.72 0.10
N GLY A 71 1.38 16.95 1.25
CA GLY A 71 0.85 17.88 2.25
C GLY A 71 0.64 19.25 1.65
#